data_AF-A0AAD9QIE7-F1
#
_entry.id   AF-A0AAD9QIE7-F1
#
_cell.length_a   1.000
_cell.length_b   1.000
_cell.length_c   1.000
_cell.angle_alpha   90.00
_cell.angle_beta   90.00
_cell.angle_gamma   90.00
#
_symmetry.space_group_name_H-M   'P 1'
#
loop_
_entity.id
_entity.type
_entity.pdbx_description
1 polymer ?
#
loop_
_entity_poly.entity_id
_entity_poly.type
_entity_poly.pdbx_seq_one_letter_code
_entity_poly.pdbx_strand_id
1 'polypeptide(L)'
;MVRGDPVFPKENCSQYDIGKAHIRTWTISSSQRMRLKPGKLFDFPVSVECANFKRHFVRGWLKRFSWLAYSKFLDGAFCFLCVLFGVQSGRNSNNLDKLYKTPLTLCTSAMSRFTKNASRKCEMHNFSLIRMGPNSSKDTANLKSLFTTIIFGRNIALRGPRDDDPQNASLSGKFQAILEFRIDSGDQTLQHHLKTASRNVTYISKTIQNEMITAVGAIIVNNLSREIRDSKHFSIMSDEEA
;
A
#
# COMPACT_ATOMS: atom_id res chain seq x y z
N MET A 1 32.78 -10.66 8.34
CA MET A 1 31.48 -9.98 8.15
C MET A 1 30.59 -10.85 7.30
N VAL A 2 29.37 -11.16 7.74
CA VAL A 2 28.38 -11.87 6.92
C VAL A 2 27.77 -10.85 5.95
N ARG A 3 27.58 -11.22 4.68
CA ARG A 3 27.00 -10.32 3.69
C ARG A 3 25.56 -9.97 4.08
N GLY A 4 25.27 -8.67 4.21
CA GLY A 4 23.97 -8.16 4.64
C GLY A 4 23.93 -7.67 6.08
N ASP A 5 25.00 -7.87 6.85
CA ASP A 5 25.18 -7.20 8.14
C ASP A 5 25.50 -5.71 7.94
N PRO A 6 25.24 -4.86 8.96
CA PRO A 6 25.69 -3.48 8.96
C PRO A 6 27.21 -3.36 8.70
N VAL A 7 27.56 -2.64 7.63
CA VAL A 7 28.95 -2.39 7.25
C VAL A 7 29.44 -1.05 7.80
N PHE A 8 28.52 -0.13 8.11
CA PHE A 8 28.81 1.18 8.67
C PHE A 8 28.07 1.41 9.99
N PRO A 9 28.65 2.18 10.93
CA PRO A 9 27.94 2.60 12.13
C PRO A 9 26.67 3.38 11.77
N LYS A 10 25.60 3.15 12.54
CA LYS A 10 24.27 3.70 12.24
C LYS A 10 24.32 5.23 12.23
N GLU A 11 25.00 5.83 13.20
CA GLU A 11 25.26 7.26 13.34
C GLU A 11 25.88 7.92 12.10
N ASN A 12 26.66 7.18 11.31
CA ASN A 12 27.42 7.70 10.16
C ASN A 12 26.69 7.59 8.80
N CYS A 13 25.43 7.17 8.82
CA CYS A 13 24.60 7.11 7.61
C CYS A 13 23.44 8.09 7.72
N SER A 14 22.87 8.47 6.57
CA SER A 14 21.68 9.33 6.53
C SER A 14 20.55 8.78 7.41
N GLN A 15 19.75 9.66 7.99
CA GLN A 15 18.49 9.26 8.63
C GLN A 15 17.53 8.60 7.62
N TYR A 16 17.64 8.97 6.34
CA TYR A 16 16.86 8.43 5.22
C TYR A 16 17.51 7.20 4.57
N ASP A 17 18.50 6.57 5.21
CA ASP A 17 19.08 5.32 4.71
C ASP A 17 18.04 4.20 4.76
N ILE A 18 17.73 3.61 3.60
CA ILE A 18 16.68 2.60 3.48
C ILE A 18 16.95 1.33 4.29
N GLY A 19 18.22 0.99 4.54
CA GLY A 19 18.59 -0.18 5.36
C GLY A 19 18.42 0.05 6.86
N LYS A 20 18.24 1.30 7.30
CA LYS A 20 17.86 1.60 8.69
C LYS A 20 16.37 1.60 8.93
N ALA A 21 15.56 1.64 7.88
CA ALA A 21 14.12 1.78 8.01
C ALA A 21 13.55 0.57 8.77
N HIS A 22 12.97 0.79 9.94
CA HIS A 22 11.98 -0.13 10.47
C HIS A 22 10.72 0.06 9.61
N ILE A 23 10.57 -0.86 8.66
CA ILE A 23 9.74 -0.81 7.45
C ILE A 23 8.24 -0.52 7.70
N ARG A 24 7.78 -0.50 8.95
CA ARG A 24 6.35 -0.37 9.30
C ARG A 24 5.88 1.01 9.76
N THR A 25 6.77 1.97 10.02
CA THR A 25 6.37 3.29 10.59
C THR A 25 6.68 4.49 9.69
N TRP A 26 7.23 4.28 8.51
CA TRP A 26 7.68 5.37 7.63
C TRP A 26 6.60 5.80 6.64
N THR A 27 5.86 6.86 6.99
CA THR A 27 5.04 7.61 6.01
C THR A 27 5.94 8.62 5.29
N ILE A 28 6.69 8.16 4.29
CA ILE A 28 7.57 9.04 3.50
C ILE A 28 6.72 9.82 2.48
N SER A 29 6.73 11.15 2.57
CA SER A 29 6.10 11.99 1.55
C SER A 29 6.76 11.82 0.18
N SER A 30 6.06 12.13 -0.91
CA SER A 30 6.61 12.01 -2.27
C SER A 30 7.94 12.76 -2.45
N SER A 31 8.12 13.91 -1.79
CA SER A 31 9.34 14.72 -1.82
C SER A 31 10.49 14.12 -1.03
N GLN A 32 10.21 13.41 0.07
CA GLN A 32 11.22 12.74 0.89
C GLN A 32 11.75 11.44 0.24
N ARG A 33 11.04 10.85 -0.72
CA ARG A 33 11.50 9.65 -1.47
C ARG A 33 12.79 9.89 -2.25
N MET A 34 13.03 11.12 -2.71
CA MET A 34 14.29 11.48 -3.39
C MET A 34 15.51 11.35 -2.46
N ARG A 35 15.30 11.44 -1.14
CA ARG A 35 16.35 11.36 -0.11
C ARG A 35 16.80 9.92 0.17
N LEU A 36 16.12 8.92 -0.41
CA LEU A 36 16.50 7.50 -0.31
C LEU A 36 17.67 7.13 -1.23
N LYS A 37 18.08 8.02 -2.15
CA LYS A 37 19.20 7.78 -3.06
C LYS A 37 20.49 8.41 -2.53
N PRO A 38 21.64 7.73 -2.65
CA PRO A 38 22.92 8.33 -2.28
C PRO A 38 23.24 9.55 -3.16
N GLY A 39 23.89 10.56 -2.56
CA GLY A 39 24.28 11.80 -3.24
C GLY A 39 25.21 11.57 -4.43
N LYS A 40 25.37 12.58 -5.31
CA LYS A 40 26.15 12.46 -6.58
C LYS A 40 27.62 12.04 -6.36
N LEU A 41 28.22 12.47 -5.25
CA LEU A 41 29.62 12.24 -4.89
C LEU A 41 29.83 11.01 -3.99
N PHE A 42 28.79 10.19 -3.77
CA PHE A 42 28.93 8.99 -2.96
C PHE A 42 29.73 7.90 -3.68
N ASP A 43 30.81 7.45 -3.05
CA ASP A 43 31.63 6.34 -3.52
C ASP A 43 31.10 5.01 -3.00
N PHE A 44 30.80 4.11 -3.92
CA PHE A 44 30.27 2.79 -3.59
C PHE A 44 31.42 1.87 -3.14
N PRO A 45 31.30 1.20 -1.98
CA PRO A 45 32.28 0.24 -1.51
C PRO A 45 32.58 -0.84 -2.57
N VAL A 46 33.86 -1.22 -2.62
CA VAL A 46 34.32 -2.34 -3.45
C VAL A 46 34.24 -3.60 -2.62
N SER A 47 33.51 -4.59 -3.12
CA SER A 47 33.44 -5.92 -2.54
C SER A 47 34.16 -6.93 -3.44
N VAL A 48 34.72 -7.96 -2.80
CA VAL A 48 35.31 -9.10 -3.49
C VAL A 48 34.22 -10.16 -3.65
N GLU A 49 33.89 -10.46 -4.91
CA GLU A 49 32.88 -11.45 -5.27
C GLU A 49 33.51 -12.76 -5.75
N CYS A 50 32.70 -13.68 -6.28
CA CYS A 50 33.15 -14.98 -6.78
C CYS A 50 34.39 -14.83 -7.68
N ALA A 51 35.33 -15.76 -7.53
CA ALA A 51 36.60 -15.78 -8.27
C ALA A 51 37.50 -14.53 -8.06
N ASN A 52 37.45 -13.92 -6.87
CA ASN A 52 38.31 -12.79 -6.47
C ASN A 52 38.17 -11.53 -7.33
N PHE A 53 37.08 -11.43 -8.10
CA PHE A 53 36.81 -10.22 -8.87
C PHE A 53 36.32 -9.10 -7.96
N LYS A 54 37.01 -7.96 -8.01
CA LYS A 54 36.58 -6.71 -7.36
C LYS A 54 35.39 -6.13 -8.11
N ARG A 55 34.29 -5.92 -7.41
CA ARG A 55 33.03 -5.37 -7.95
C ARG A 55 32.52 -4.28 -7.02
N HIS A 56 31.74 -3.36 -7.57
CA HIS A 56 31.06 -2.33 -6.79
C HIS A 56 29.70 -2.05 -7.40
N PHE A 57 28.81 -1.46 -6.60
CA PHE A 57 27.49 -1.05 -7.08
C PHE A 57 27.62 0.03 -8.16
N VAL A 58 27.00 -0.17 -9.32
CA VAL A 58 27.11 0.78 -10.43
C VAL A 58 26.02 1.86 -10.31
N ARG A 59 26.44 3.12 -10.15
CA ARG A 59 25.53 4.28 -10.03
C ARG A 59 24.49 4.37 -11.14
N GLY A 60 24.83 3.96 -12.37
CA GLY A 60 23.92 3.93 -13.52
C GLY A 60 22.64 3.13 -13.27
N TRP A 61 22.67 2.14 -12.38
CA TRP A 61 21.49 1.36 -12.01
C TRP A 61 20.41 2.21 -11.33
N LEU A 62 20.78 3.22 -10.54
CA LEU A 62 19.81 4.13 -9.89
C LEU A 62 19.08 5.04 -10.88
N LYS A 63 19.69 5.28 -12.05
CA LYS A 63 19.08 6.00 -13.17
C LYS A 63 18.16 5.08 -13.97
N ARG A 64 18.63 3.86 -14.28
CA ARG A 64 17.88 2.86 -15.05
C ARG A 64 16.65 2.33 -14.31
N PHE A 65 16.76 2.12 -13.00
CA PHE A 65 15.70 1.60 -12.15
C PHE A 65 15.29 2.69 -11.17
N SER A 66 14.25 3.45 -11.52
CA SER A 66 13.80 4.61 -10.74
C SER A 66 13.43 4.26 -9.30
N TRP A 67 12.93 3.03 -9.08
CA TRP A 67 12.52 2.44 -7.80
C TRP A 67 13.67 1.90 -6.93
N LEU A 68 14.90 1.92 -7.44
CA LEU A 68 16.07 1.38 -6.75
C LEU A 68 16.65 2.41 -5.76
N ALA A 69 16.97 1.93 -4.57
CA ALA A 69 17.70 2.67 -3.53
C ALA A 69 18.89 1.84 -3.05
N TYR A 70 19.93 2.51 -2.57
CA TYR A 70 21.12 1.86 -2.03
C TYR A 70 21.28 2.27 -0.57
N SER A 71 21.46 1.29 0.31
CA SER A 71 21.75 1.48 1.71
C SER A 71 23.26 1.51 1.91
N LYS A 72 23.77 2.63 2.43
CA LYS A 72 25.16 2.70 2.92
C LYS A 72 25.28 1.79 4.15
N PHE A 73 24.30 1.84 5.05
CA PHE A 73 24.30 1.08 6.29
C PHE A 73 24.51 -0.43 6.07
N LEU A 74 23.82 -1.03 5.09
CA LEU A 74 23.88 -2.46 4.79
C LEU A 74 24.70 -2.81 3.54
N ASP A 75 25.38 -1.84 2.94
CA ASP A 75 26.12 -1.98 1.68
C ASP A 75 25.36 -2.76 0.60
N GLY A 76 24.14 -2.32 0.27
CA GLY A 76 23.36 -3.04 -0.72
C GLY A 76 22.07 -2.39 -1.17
N ALA A 77 21.52 -2.98 -2.23
CA ALA A 77 20.41 -2.41 -2.96
C ALA A 77 19.04 -2.89 -2.44
N PHE A 78 18.05 -2.01 -2.51
CA PHE A 78 16.66 -2.25 -2.15
C PHE A 78 15.72 -1.71 -3.22
N CYS A 79 14.54 -2.34 -3.33
CA CYS A 79 13.39 -1.75 -4.00
C CYS A 79 12.57 -0.97 -2.97
N PHE A 80 12.67 0.36 -2.97
CA PHE A 80 11.99 1.16 -1.95
C PHE A 80 10.46 1.04 -2.02
N LEU A 81 9.91 0.74 -3.19
CA LEU A 81 8.48 0.49 -3.35
C LEU A 81 8.06 -0.77 -2.62
N CYS A 82 8.78 -1.88 -2.83
CA CYS A 82 8.49 -3.14 -2.15
C CYS A 82 8.69 -3.01 -0.64
N VAL A 83 9.71 -2.26 -0.21
CA VAL A 83 9.93 -1.94 1.21
C VAL A 83 8.72 -1.19 1.78
N LEU A 84 8.31 -0.08 1.17
CA LEU A 84 7.25 0.78 1.74
C LEU A 84 5.83 0.20 1.60
N PHE A 85 5.55 -0.52 0.52
CA PHE A 85 4.18 -0.87 0.12
C PHE A 85 3.93 -2.37 -0.04
N GLY A 86 4.98 -3.20 0.08
CA GLY A 86 4.87 -4.64 -0.08
C GLY A 86 3.95 -5.25 0.98
N VAL A 87 2.93 -5.98 0.53
CA VAL A 87 2.02 -6.75 1.37
C VAL A 87 2.31 -8.23 1.13
N GLN A 88 2.60 -9.00 2.18
CA GLN A 88 2.76 -10.45 2.02
C GLN A 88 1.39 -11.07 1.72
N SER A 89 1.23 -11.60 0.51
CA SER A 89 0.04 -12.34 0.10
C SER A 89 0.47 -13.70 -0.47
N GLY A 90 0.08 -14.80 0.19
CA GLY A 90 0.22 -16.17 -0.33
C GLY A 90 1.36 -17.04 0.25
N ARG A 91 1.30 -18.35 -0.05
CA ARG A 91 2.16 -19.45 0.49
C ARG A 91 3.64 -19.39 0.09
N ASN A 92 4.07 -18.42 -0.72
CA ASN A 92 5.43 -18.32 -1.28
C ASN A 92 6.24 -17.12 -0.76
N SER A 93 5.97 -16.67 0.48
CA SER A 93 6.62 -15.52 1.13
C SER A 93 8.15 -15.64 1.28
N ASN A 94 8.73 -16.82 1.01
CA ASN A 94 10.14 -17.14 1.21
C ASN A 94 11.02 -16.78 -0.01
N ASN A 95 10.45 -16.53 -1.18
CA ASN A 95 11.22 -16.33 -2.43
C ASN A 95 11.57 -14.86 -2.75
N LEU A 96 11.14 -13.90 -1.93
CA LEU A 96 11.34 -12.45 -2.13
C LEU A 96 12.02 -11.80 -0.93
N ASP A 97 13.08 -12.43 -0.43
CA ASP A 97 13.87 -11.88 0.67
C ASP A 97 14.74 -10.70 0.19
N LYS A 98 15.47 -10.88 -0.91
CA LYS A 98 16.41 -9.88 -1.46
C LYS A 98 15.69 -8.72 -2.16
N LEU A 99 16.20 -7.50 -1.99
CA LEU A 99 15.63 -6.19 -2.40
C LEU A 99 14.45 -5.71 -1.54
N TYR A 100 13.95 -6.52 -0.62
CA TYR A 100 12.82 -6.19 0.23
C TYR A 100 13.21 -6.29 1.72
N LYS A 101 13.34 -7.51 2.25
CA LYS A 101 13.73 -7.74 3.64
C LYS A 101 15.23 -7.63 3.83
N THR A 102 15.98 -8.12 2.85
CA THR A 102 17.44 -8.14 2.85
C THR A 102 18.02 -7.39 1.65
N PRO A 103 19.19 -6.76 1.82
CA PRO A 103 19.84 -6.04 0.73
C PRO A 103 20.30 -7.00 -0.37
N LEU A 104 20.25 -6.55 -1.62
CA LEU A 104 21.03 -7.20 -2.68
C LEU A 104 22.45 -6.65 -2.68
N THR A 105 23.39 -7.48 -2.22
CA THR A 105 24.81 -7.15 -2.08
C THR A 105 25.69 -7.68 -3.22
N LEU A 106 25.27 -8.73 -3.93
CA LEU A 106 26.03 -9.29 -5.07
C LEU A 106 25.75 -8.53 -6.38
N CYS A 107 26.75 -7.78 -6.83
CA CYS A 107 26.73 -6.99 -8.06
C CYS A 107 26.69 -7.88 -9.31
N THR A 108 27.31 -9.06 -9.29
CA THR A 108 27.24 -10.06 -10.37
C THR A 108 25.81 -10.47 -10.73
N SER A 109 24.94 -10.59 -9.72
CA SER A 109 23.53 -10.95 -9.91
C SER A 109 22.59 -9.76 -10.08
N ALA A 110 23.10 -8.53 -9.92
CA ALA A 110 22.30 -7.33 -9.78
C ALA A 110 21.38 -7.08 -10.98
N MET A 111 21.92 -7.08 -12.20
CA MET A 111 21.14 -6.77 -13.39
C MET A 111 20.01 -7.79 -13.62
N SER A 112 20.28 -9.09 -13.43
CA SER A 112 19.29 -10.16 -13.55
C SER A 112 18.17 -9.98 -12.53
N ARG A 113 18.52 -9.72 -11.26
CA ARG A 113 17.55 -9.50 -10.18
C ARG A 113 16.74 -8.23 -10.38
N PHE A 114 17.35 -7.13 -10.81
CA PHE A 114 16.64 -5.87 -11.07
C PHE A 114 15.67 -6.01 -12.24
N THR A 115 16.09 -6.66 -13.33
CA THR A 115 15.23 -6.89 -14.50
C THR A 115 14.07 -7.81 -14.15
N LYS A 116 14.31 -8.87 -13.36
CA LYS A 116 13.23 -9.74 -12.84
C LYS A 116 12.25 -8.97 -11.95
N ASN A 117 12.75 -8.11 -11.07
CA ASN A 117 11.91 -7.29 -10.18
C ASN A 117 11.09 -6.25 -10.96
N ALA A 118 11.70 -5.59 -11.95
CA ALA A 118 11.00 -4.67 -12.86
C ALA A 118 10.07 -5.36 -13.86
N SER A 119 10.13 -6.70 -13.96
CA SER A 119 9.27 -7.44 -14.87
C SER A 119 7.82 -7.40 -14.40
N ARG A 120 6.88 -7.44 -15.35
CA ARG A 120 5.44 -7.54 -15.06
C ARG A 120 5.05 -8.83 -14.31
N LYS A 121 5.97 -9.78 -14.12
CA LYS A 121 5.73 -11.02 -13.37
C LYS A 121 5.99 -10.87 -11.87
N CYS A 122 6.60 -9.78 -11.41
CA CYS A 122 6.80 -9.54 -9.98
C CYS A 122 5.55 -8.88 -9.37
N GLU A 123 4.65 -9.70 -8.83
CA GLU A 123 3.38 -9.24 -8.23
C GLU A 123 3.59 -8.19 -7.14
N MET A 124 4.54 -8.43 -6.24
CA MET A 124 4.89 -7.51 -5.15
C MET A 124 5.31 -6.12 -5.66
N HIS A 125 6.18 -6.10 -6.68
CA HIS A 125 6.66 -4.84 -7.25
C HIS A 125 5.54 -4.10 -7.97
N ASN A 126 4.74 -4.82 -8.76
CA ASN A 126 3.59 -4.24 -9.47
C ASN A 126 2.54 -3.68 -8.51
N PHE A 127 2.19 -4.42 -7.46
CA PHE A 127 1.25 -3.97 -6.43
C PHE A 127 1.76 -2.69 -5.75
N SER A 128 3.04 -2.67 -5.41
CA SER A 128 3.69 -1.51 -4.80
C SER A 128 3.73 -0.30 -5.75
N LEU A 129 3.89 -0.52 -7.06
CA LEU A 129 3.81 0.53 -8.08
C LEU A 129 2.40 1.10 -8.19
N ILE A 130 1.37 0.25 -8.23
CA ILE A 130 -0.04 0.68 -8.30
C ILE A 130 -0.37 1.54 -7.07
N ARG A 131 0.00 1.07 -5.88
CA ARG A 131 -0.21 1.79 -4.62
C ARG A 131 0.56 3.10 -4.52
N MET A 132 1.64 3.25 -5.29
CA MET A 132 2.42 4.48 -5.35
C MET A 132 1.94 5.48 -6.41
N GLY A 133 1.22 5.00 -7.44
CA GLY A 133 0.79 5.81 -8.57
C GLY A 133 -0.11 7.00 -8.19
N PRO A 134 -0.25 8.01 -9.07
CA PRO A 134 -1.07 9.21 -8.82
C PRO A 134 -2.55 8.90 -8.61
N ASN A 135 -3.02 7.75 -9.10
CA ASN A 135 -4.39 7.29 -8.88
C ASN A 135 -4.60 6.78 -7.45
N SER A 136 -3.56 6.31 -6.74
CA SER A 136 -3.72 5.76 -5.39
C SER A 136 -4.32 6.76 -4.40
N SER A 137 -3.91 8.03 -4.43
CA SER A 137 -4.45 9.06 -3.53
C SER A 137 -5.89 9.42 -3.88
N LYS A 138 -6.21 9.47 -5.18
CA LYS A 138 -7.57 9.73 -5.67
C LYS A 138 -8.49 8.55 -5.35
N ASP A 139 -8.09 7.33 -5.68
CA ASP A 139 -8.81 6.09 -5.38
C ASP A 139 -9.00 5.92 -3.87
N THR A 140 -7.99 6.25 -3.05
CA THR A 140 -8.11 6.22 -1.58
C THR A 140 -9.10 7.27 -1.08
N ALA A 141 -9.08 8.50 -1.63
CA ALA A 141 -10.04 9.54 -1.25
C ALA A 141 -11.47 9.17 -1.69
N ASN A 142 -11.63 8.61 -2.88
CA ASN A 142 -12.91 8.15 -3.43
C ASN A 142 -13.47 6.98 -2.60
N LEU A 143 -12.65 5.97 -2.31
CA LEU A 143 -13.04 4.86 -1.44
C LEU A 143 -13.34 5.34 -0.03
N LYS A 144 -12.51 6.20 0.57
CA LYS A 144 -12.78 6.80 1.88
C LYS A 144 -14.12 7.54 1.90
N SER A 145 -14.40 8.29 0.84
CA SER A 145 -15.68 8.95 0.65
C SER A 145 -16.81 7.92 0.66
N LEU A 146 -16.75 6.87 -0.17
CA LEU A 146 -17.81 5.86 -0.23
C LEU A 146 -18.00 5.04 1.06
N PHE A 147 -16.92 4.65 1.73
CA PHE A 147 -16.99 4.02 3.04
C PHE A 147 -17.65 4.93 4.09
N THR A 148 -17.41 6.25 4.01
CA THR A 148 -18.08 7.23 4.87
C THR A 148 -19.59 7.25 4.63
N THR A 149 -20.04 7.12 3.37
CA THR A 149 -21.47 6.99 3.02
C THR A 149 -22.10 5.76 3.69
N ILE A 150 -21.43 4.62 3.64
CA ILE A 150 -21.91 3.36 4.24
C ILE A 150 -22.00 3.49 5.77
N ILE A 151 -20.98 4.08 6.40
CA ILE A 151 -20.96 4.31 7.84
C ILE A 151 -22.07 5.30 8.25
N PHE A 152 -22.32 6.34 7.46
CA PHE A 152 -23.37 7.32 7.74
C PHE A 152 -24.76 6.70 7.65
N GLY A 153 -24.99 5.85 6.65
CA GLY A 153 -26.25 5.12 6.49
C GLY A 153 -26.41 3.88 7.38
N ARG A 154 -25.56 3.71 8.40
CA ARG A 154 -25.74 2.65 9.41
C ARG A 154 -27.12 2.76 10.06
N ASN A 155 -27.71 1.62 10.40
CA ASN A 155 -29.07 1.49 10.96
C ASN A 155 -30.20 1.83 9.98
N ILE A 156 -29.90 1.92 8.69
CA ILE A 156 -30.91 2.13 7.65
C ILE A 156 -30.65 1.16 6.51
N ALA A 157 -31.71 0.58 5.93
CA ALA A 157 -31.59 -0.20 4.70
C ALA A 157 -31.01 0.68 3.58
N LEU A 158 -29.74 0.44 3.24
CA LEU A 158 -29.01 1.20 2.22
C LEU A 158 -29.55 0.98 0.79
N ARG A 159 -30.20 -0.16 0.56
CA ARG A 159 -30.71 -0.57 -0.75
C ARG A 159 -32.16 -0.19 -0.99
N GLY A 160 -32.45 0.17 -2.23
CA GLY A 160 -33.81 0.34 -2.75
C GLY A 160 -34.29 -0.93 -3.47
N PRO A 161 -35.58 -0.99 -3.82
CA PRO A 161 -36.16 -2.13 -4.54
C PRO A 161 -35.50 -2.40 -5.89
N ARG A 162 -34.94 -1.38 -6.58
CA ARG A 162 -34.14 -1.53 -7.81
C ARG A 162 -33.05 -0.44 -7.94
N ASP A 163 -31.89 -0.67 -7.31
CA ASP A 163 -30.69 0.18 -7.45
C ASP A 163 -30.04 0.13 -8.85
N ASP A 164 -30.55 -0.71 -9.75
CA ASP A 164 -29.99 -0.96 -11.07
C ASP A 164 -30.52 0.03 -12.14
N ASP A 165 -31.55 0.83 -11.81
CA ASP A 165 -32.17 1.83 -12.70
C ASP A 165 -31.98 3.27 -12.19
N PRO A 166 -30.95 4.00 -12.67
CA PRO A 166 -30.65 5.35 -12.20
C PRO A 166 -31.68 6.41 -12.64
N GLN A 167 -32.67 6.07 -13.48
CA GLN A 167 -33.68 7.01 -13.97
C GLN A 167 -34.95 7.04 -13.10
N ASN A 168 -35.10 6.09 -12.17
CA ASN A 168 -36.29 6.00 -11.33
C ASN A 168 -35.97 6.34 -9.87
N ALA A 169 -36.13 7.61 -9.50
CA ALA A 169 -35.90 8.11 -8.15
C ALA A 169 -36.77 7.43 -7.08
N SER A 170 -37.90 6.79 -7.45
CA SER A 170 -38.74 6.03 -6.51
C SER A 170 -38.18 4.64 -6.18
N LEU A 171 -37.21 4.16 -6.96
CA LEU A 171 -36.58 2.86 -6.80
C LEU A 171 -35.11 2.96 -6.36
N SER A 172 -34.56 4.18 -6.31
CA SER A 172 -33.18 4.43 -5.89
C SER A 172 -33.02 4.14 -4.40
N GLY A 173 -31.99 3.37 -4.07
CA GLY A 173 -31.65 3.06 -2.70
C GLY A 173 -31.16 4.27 -1.96
N LYS A 174 -31.31 4.21 -0.63
CA LYS A 174 -30.85 5.26 0.27
C LYS A 174 -29.35 5.54 0.11
N PHE A 175 -28.56 4.57 -0.35
CA PHE A 175 -27.16 4.79 -0.71
C PHE A 175 -27.01 5.88 -1.76
N GLN A 176 -27.78 5.83 -2.86
CA GLN A 176 -27.74 6.85 -3.90
C GLN A 176 -28.21 8.22 -3.38
N ALA A 177 -29.29 8.25 -2.60
CA ALA A 177 -29.77 9.48 -1.97
C ALA A 177 -28.73 10.13 -1.03
N ILE A 178 -27.96 9.33 -0.28
CA ILE A 178 -26.87 9.86 0.56
C ILE A 178 -25.72 10.40 -0.32
N LEU A 179 -25.40 9.75 -1.44
CA LEU A 179 -24.39 10.27 -2.37
C LEU A 179 -24.81 11.62 -2.97
N GLU A 180 -26.07 11.73 -3.41
CA GLU A 180 -26.66 12.96 -3.94
C GLU A 180 -26.66 14.06 -2.86
N PHE A 181 -27.15 13.77 -1.66
CA PHE A 181 -27.12 14.71 -0.53
C PHE A 181 -25.71 15.23 -0.24
N ARG A 182 -24.69 14.36 -0.30
CA ARG A 182 -23.29 14.77 -0.07
C ARG A 182 -22.75 15.65 -1.18
N ILE A 183 -23.11 15.36 -2.44
CA ILE A 183 -22.76 16.21 -3.57
C ILE A 183 -23.40 17.60 -3.42
N ASP A 184 -24.69 17.64 -3.08
CA ASP A 184 -25.43 18.89 -2.86
C ASP A 184 -24.91 19.68 -1.66
N SER A 185 -24.39 18.97 -0.64
CA SER A 185 -23.70 19.55 0.51
C SER A 185 -22.26 20.01 0.21
N GLY A 186 -21.79 19.88 -1.03
CA GLY A 186 -20.50 20.43 -1.49
C GLY A 186 -19.34 19.44 -1.56
N ASP A 187 -19.56 18.12 -1.54
CA ASP A 187 -18.50 17.11 -1.74
C ASP A 187 -18.00 17.09 -3.20
N GLN A 188 -17.09 18.03 -3.52
CA GLN A 188 -16.49 18.17 -4.85
C GLN A 188 -15.67 16.95 -5.27
N THR A 189 -15.09 16.21 -4.32
CA THR A 189 -14.31 15.00 -4.62
C THR A 189 -15.23 13.89 -5.12
N LEU A 190 -16.33 13.64 -4.41
CA LEU A 190 -17.34 12.68 -4.80
C LEU A 190 -18.00 13.08 -6.13
N GLN A 191 -18.33 14.36 -6.30
CA GLN A 191 -18.93 14.87 -7.54
C GLN A 191 -18.00 14.67 -8.75
N HIS A 192 -16.72 15.04 -8.61
CA HIS A 192 -15.73 14.86 -9.68
C HIS A 192 -15.54 13.37 -9.99
N HIS A 193 -15.44 12.51 -8.97
CA HIS A 193 -15.31 11.06 -9.15
C HIS A 193 -16.47 10.48 -9.95
N LEU A 194 -17.73 10.73 -9.53
CA LEU A 194 -18.89 10.17 -10.20
C LEU A 194 -19.07 10.68 -11.64
N LYS A 195 -18.62 11.91 -11.95
CA LYS A 195 -18.64 12.46 -13.32
C LYS A 195 -17.54 11.92 -14.24
N THR A 196 -16.37 11.57 -13.68
CA THR A 196 -15.17 11.23 -14.49
C THR A 196 -14.82 9.74 -14.47
N ALA A 197 -15.33 8.99 -13.50
CA ALA A 197 -15.07 7.56 -13.37
C ALA A 197 -15.71 6.77 -14.51
N SER A 198 -14.98 5.80 -15.05
CA SER A 198 -15.57 4.80 -15.93
C SER A 198 -16.52 3.90 -15.14
N ARG A 199 -17.49 3.27 -15.81
CA ARG A 199 -18.53 2.43 -15.17
C ARG A 199 -17.98 1.40 -14.17
N ASN A 200 -16.77 0.88 -14.42
CA ASN A 200 -16.15 -0.17 -13.61
C ASN A 200 -15.41 0.35 -12.36
N VAL A 201 -15.20 1.66 -12.24
CA VAL A 201 -14.45 2.28 -11.13
C VAL A 201 -15.27 3.33 -10.38
N THR A 202 -16.57 3.43 -10.62
CA THR A 202 -17.48 4.26 -9.83
C THR A 202 -17.62 3.73 -8.40
N TYR A 203 -17.45 2.42 -8.22
CA TYR A 203 -17.59 1.68 -6.95
C TYR A 203 -19.00 1.76 -6.32
N ILE A 204 -20.01 2.09 -7.12
CA ILE A 204 -21.41 2.22 -6.66
C ILE A 204 -22.26 0.97 -6.95
N SER A 205 -21.70 -0.07 -7.60
CA SER A 205 -22.48 -1.26 -7.93
C SER A 205 -22.90 -2.04 -6.69
N LYS A 206 -24.02 -2.75 -6.77
CA LYS A 206 -24.52 -3.60 -5.66
C LYS A 206 -23.46 -4.58 -5.13
N THR A 207 -22.64 -5.14 -6.02
CA THR A 207 -21.57 -6.07 -5.65
C THR A 207 -20.51 -5.37 -4.81
N ILE A 208 -20.00 -4.23 -5.29
CA ILE A 208 -18.96 -3.48 -4.58
C ILE A 208 -19.50 -2.93 -3.25
N GLN A 209 -20.74 -2.45 -3.21
CA GLN A 209 -21.39 -2.03 -1.96
C GLN A 209 -21.44 -3.17 -0.93
N ASN A 210 -21.81 -4.40 -1.34
CA ASN A 210 -21.80 -5.57 -0.45
C ASN A 210 -20.40 -5.88 0.08
N GLU A 211 -19.39 -5.83 -0.78
CA GLU A 211 -18.00 -6.06 -0.38
C GLU A 211 -17.55 -5.01 0.65
N MET A 212 -17.89 -3.73 0.44
CA MET A 212 -17.59 -2.66 1.39
C MET A 212 -18.33 -2.85 2.72
N ILE A 213 -19.63 -3.19 2.69
CA ILE A 213 -20.42 -3.46 3.91
C ILE A 213 -19.80 -4.63 4.69
N THR A 214 -19.45 -5.70 3.99
CA THR A 214 -18.82 -6.89 4.58
C THR A 214 -17.47 -6.53 5.23
N ALA A 215 -16.64 -5.74 4.54
CA ALA A 215 -15.35 -5.30 5.05
C ALA A 215 -15.49 -4.42 6.30
N VAL A 216 -16.41 -3.45 6.28
CA VAL A 216 -16.71 -2.60 7.45
C VAL A 216 -17.23 -3.45 8.60
N GLY A 217 -18.18 -4.35 8.34
CA GLY A 217 -18.73 -5.27 9.33
C GLY A 217 -17.64 -6.13 9.99
N ALA A 218 -16.73 -6.70 9.20
CA ALA A 218 -15.60 -7.47 9.70
C ALA A 218 -14.67 -6.63 10.60
N ILE A 219 -14.38 -5.38 10.25
CA ILE A 219 -13.56 -4.48 11.08
C ILE A 219 -14.25 -4.19 12.41
N ILE A 220 -15.56 -3.88 12.39
CA ILE A 220 -16.34 -3.60 13.60
C ILE A 220 -16.35 -4.83 14.51
N VAL A 221 -16.68 -6.01 13.98
CA VAL A 221 -16.72 -7.27 14.74
C VAL A 221 -15.36 -7.62 15.32
N ASN A 222 -14.27 -7.46 14.56
CA ASN A 222 -12.92 -7.74 15.05
C ASN A 222 -12.50 -6.80 16.18
N ASN A 223 -12.80 -5.50 16.05
CA ASN A 223 -12.51 -4.52 17.09
C ASN A 223 -13.30 -4.84 18.37
N LEU A 224 -14.60 -5.09 18.24
CA LEU A 224 -15.46 -5.46 19.37
C LEU A 224 -15.00 -6.77 20.03
N SER A 225 -14.64 -7.77 19.23
CA SER A 225 -14.14 -9.07 19.72
C SER A 225 -12.83 -8.93 20.50
N ARG A 226 -11.98 -7.97 20.12
CA ARG A 226 -10.76 -7.64 20.86
C ARG A 226 -11.09 -6.95 22.17
N GLU A 227 -11.96 -5.94 22.13
CA GLU A 227 -12.39 -5.20 23.33
C GLU A 227 -13.03 -6.13 24.37
N ILE A 228 -13.91 -7.05 23.95
CA ILE A 228 -14.52 -8.05 24.83
C ILE A 228 -13.46 -8.96 25.46
N ARG A 229 -12.49 -9.43 24.67
CA ARG A 229 -11.43 -10.33 25.15
C ARG A 229 -10.47 -9.67 26.13
N ASP A 230 -10.20 -8.39 25.92
CA ASP A 230 -9.33 -7.59 26.79
C ASP A 230 -10.07 -7.11 28.05
N SER A 231 -11.41 -7.17 28.06
CA SER A 231 -12.22 -6.80 29.22
C SER A 231 -12.19 -7.87 30.31
N LYS A 232 -12.09 -7.43 31.57
CA LYS A 232 -12.16 -8.35 32.72
C LYS A 232 -13.59 -8.89 32.94
N HIS A 233 -14.60 -8.09 32.61
CA HIS A 233 -16.00 -8.44 32.76
C HIS A 233 -16.79 -7.82 31.59
N PHE A 234 -17.77 -8.56 31.09
CA PHE A 234 -18.75 -8.09 30.11
C PHE A 234 -20.14 -8.64 30.49
N SER A 235 -21.20 -7.98 30.04
CA SER A 235 -22.57 -8.42 30.23
C SER A 235 -23.24 -8.59 28.87
N ILE A 236 -24.04 -9.64 28.72
CA ILE A 236 -24.85 -9.88 27.52
C ILE A 236 -26.31 -9.64 27.90
N MET A 237 -26.99 -8.79 27.13
CA MET A 237 -28.43 -8.59 27.22
C MET A 237 -29.04 -9.29 26.01
N SER A 238 -29.97 -10.21 26.25
CA SER A 238 -30.75 -10.87 25.21
C SER A 238 -32.17 -10.35 25.29
N ASP A 239 -32.75 -10.03 24.14
CA ASP A 239 -34.16 -9.69 24.00
C ASP A 239 -34.82 -10.83 23.21
N GLU A 240 -35.92 -11.36 23.72
CA GLU A 240 -36.71 -12.40 23.04
C GLU A 240 -37.98 -11.76 22.50
N GLU A 241 -38.03 -11.54 21.19
CA GLU A 241 -39.29 -11.23 20.50
C GLU A 241 -40.06 -12.54 20.28
N ALA A 242 -41.25 -12.64 20.88
CA ALA A 242 -42.18 -13.77 20.74
C ALA A 242 -43.10 -13.64 19.53
#